data_AF-A0A1V4V319-F1
#
_entry.id   AF-A0A1V4V319-F1
#
_cell.length_a   1.000
_cell.length_b   1.000
_cell.length_c   1.000
_cell.angle_alpha   90.00
_cell.angle_beta   90.00
_cell.angle_gamma   90.00
#
_symmetry.space_group_name_H-M   'P 1'
#
loop_
_entity.id
_entity.type
_entity.pdbx_description
1 polymer ?
#
loop_
_entity_poly.entity_id
_entity_poly.type
_entity_poly.pdbx_seq_one_letter_code
_entity_poly.pdbx_strand_id
1 'polypeptide(L)'
;MPGKPEEIKMVSNAMANVPRRKMMAFLAGGERTSEEIGEAVGKSMLDYHLKILEQAGLIEIGDSKIRLSEFGKNFMEGKAEEPKEAVADLSGAKPVEITEVRQLLPCIADSTKFRIIAQMAPPLGGALKPLEPLFPRGRYSERIGALIIQRGDVLITIYGTGNVTMTMIKGEAEARGVLAELREKINEAIAKGVAPAPREKVRVEPMEIYKYLPQTDCGECGEQSCYTFAIRLMAGEVSLDLCKPLRDSKYRQNREHLQVLVEYI
;
A
#
# COMPACT_ATOMS: atom_id res chain seq x y z
N MET A 1 9.27 8.40 22.87
CA MET A 1 9.59 6.97 22.71
C MET A 1 8.40 6.31 22.04
N PRO A 2 8.55 5.58 20.93
CA PRO A 2 7.42 4.81 20.40
C PRO A 2 7.07 3.72 21.40
N GLY A 3 5.80 3.67 21.81
CA GLY A 3 5.27 2.73 22.79
C GLY A 3 5.52 1.27 22.39
N LYS A 4 5.46 0.36 23.36
CA LYS A 4 5.69 -1.07 23.13
C LYS A 4 4.72 -1.58 22.03
N PRO A 5 5.08 -2.58 21.21
CA PRO A 5 4.21 -3.11 20.16
C PRO A 5 2.79 -3.51 20.62
N GLU A 6 2.66 -3.90 21.88
CA GLU A 6 1.38 -4.22 22.53
C GLU A 6 0.50 -2.99 22.74
N GLU A 7 1.09 -1.85 23.13
CA GLU A 7 0.40 -0.56 23.30
C GLU A 7 -0.13 -0.04 21.95
N ILE A 8 0.66 -0.19 20.88
CA ILE A 8 0.26 0.21 19.51
C ILE A 8 -0.93 -0.62 19.00
N LYS A 9 -0.94 -1.93 19.26
CA LYS A 9 -2.04 -2.82 18.86
C LYS A 9 -3.35 -2.49 19.60
N MET A 10 -3.26 -2.10 20.87
CA MET A 10 -4.42 -1.68 21.67
C MET A 10 -5.02 -0.36 21.17
N VAL A 11 -4.17 0.61 20.81
CA VAL A 11 -4.60 1.92 20.27
C VAL A 11 -5.28 1.78 18.91
N SER A 12 -4.70 0.98 17.99
CA SER A 12 -5.33 0.75 16.69
C SER A 12 -6.70 0.08 16.81
N ASN A 13 -6.84 -0.87 17.75
CA ASN A 13 -8.12 -1.53 18.00
C ASN A 13 -9.15 -0.55 18.61
N ALA A 14 -8.72 0.26 19.59
CA ALA A 14 -9.56 1.31 20.17
C ALA A 14 -10.08 2.27 19.09
N MET A 15 -9.22 2.76 18.20
CA MET A 15 -9.61 3.76 17.19
C MET A 15 -10.33 3.20 15.96
N ALA A 16 -10.45 1.87 15.82
CA ALA A 16 -11.21 1.24 14.73
C ALA A 16 -12.74 1.46 14.85
N ASN A 17 -13.25 1.81 16.03
CA ASN A 17 -14.69 1.97 16.29
C ASN A 17 -15.17 3.43 16.15
N VAL A 18 -16.33 3.63 15.50
CA VAL A 18 -16.88 4.96 15.18
C VAL A 18 -17.24 5.78 16.44
N PRO A 19 -18.03 5.27 17.40
CA PRO A 19 -18.27 5.95 18.69
C PRO A 19 -16.99 6.44 19.38
N ARG A 20 -15.98 5.57 19.53
CA ARG A 20 -14.71 5.93 20.19
C ARG A 20 -13.95 7.05 19.48
N ARG A 21 -13.98 7.10 18.14
CA ARG A 21 -13.40 8.23 17.39
C ARG A 21 -14.14 9.55 17.64
N LYS A 22 -15.47 9.51 17.73
CA LYS A 22 -16.26 10.71 18.05
C LYS A 22 -15.98 11.20 19.47
N MET A 23 -15.82 10.30 20.43
CA MET A 23 -15.46 10.64 21.81
C MET A 23 -14.09 11.33 21.88
N MET A 24 -13.09 10.79 21.19
CA MET A 24 -11.76 11.40 21.10
C MET A 24 -11.80 12.80 20.47
N ALA A 25 -12.58 12.99 19.40
CA ALA A 25 -12.76 14.30 18.77
C ALA A 25 -13.45 15.30 19.71
N PHE A 26 -14.43 14.85 20.49
CA PHE A 26 -15.12 15.70 21.46
C PHE A 26 -14.21 16.11 22.62
N LEU A 27 -13.39 15.17 23.12
CA LEU A 27 -12.40 15.40 24.18
C LEU A 27 -11.20 16.24 23.73
N ALA A 28 -10.92 16.32 22.42
CA ALA A 28 -9.94 17.27 21.89
C ALA A 28 -10.33 18.73 22.15
N GLY A 29 -11.63 19.01 22.33
CA GLY A 29 -12.14 20.32 22.72
C GLY A 29 -12.04 20.63 24.23
N GLY A 30 -11.36 19.79 25.00
CA GLY A 30 -11.15 19.95 26.44
C GLY A 30 -11.78 18.85 27.30
N GLU A 31 -11.59 18.94 28.61
CA GLU A 31 -12.12 17.97 29.58
C GLU A 31 -13.66 17.98 29.61
N ARG A 32 -14.28 16.80 29.77
CA ARG A 32 -15.74 16.60 29.75
C ARG A 32 -16.21 15.61 30.80
N THR A 33 -17.49 15.61 31.14
CA THR A 33 -18.10 14.57 31.98
C THR A 33 -18.59 13.38 31.14
N SER A 34 -18.81 12.23 31.77
CA SER A 34 -19.39 11.07 31.07
C SER A 34 -20.77 11.40 30.48
N GLU A 35 -21.56 12.20 31.18
CA GLU A 35 -22.89 12.63 30.73
C GLU A 35 -22.81 13.48 29.45
N GLU A 36 -21.92 14.48 29.42
CA GLU A 36 -21.68 15.33 28.25
C GLU A 36 -21.22 14.52 27.03
N ILE A 37 -20.34 13.54 27.26
CA ILE A 37 -19.86 12.65 26.19
C ILE A 37 -21.02 11.78 25.68
N GLY A 38 -21.82 11.21 26.58
CA GLY A 38 -22.97 10.37 26.23
C GLY A 38 -24.05 11.12 25.45
N GLU A 39 -24.26 12.40 25.73
CA GLU A 39 -25.16 13.27 24.96
C GLU A 39 -24.62 13.56 23.56
N ALA A 40 -23.31 13.79 23.42
CA ALA A 40 -22.69 14.11 22.14
C ALA A 40 -22.53 12.90 21.21
N VAL A 41 -22.23 11.71 21.76
CA VAL A 41 -21.84 10.53 20.95
C VAL A 41 -22.79 9.34 21.06
N GLY A 42 -23.76 9.40 21.98
CA GLY A 42 -24.70 8.34 22.28
C GLY A 42 -24.37 7.58 23.57
N LYS A 43 -25.40 7.25 24.35
CA LYS A 43 -25.27 6.59 25.67
C LYS A 43 -25.07 5.07 25.59
N SER A 44 -25.27 4.46 24.42
CA SER A 44 -25.17 3.02 24.24
C SER A 44 -23.72 2.54 24.48
N MET A 45 -23.53 1.64 25.44
CA MET A 45 -22.22 1.06 25.80
C MET A 45 -21.14 2.10 26.10
N LEU A 46 -21.53 3.28 26.61
CA LEU A 46 -20.61 4.40 26.85
C LEU A 46 -19.44 4.02 27.78
N ASP A 47 -19.75 3.40 28.92
CA ASP A 47 -18.75 2.97 29.90
C ASP A 47 -17.76 1.95 29.30
N TYR A 48 -18.25 1.06 28.45
CA TYR A 48 -17.42 0.10 27.74
C TYR A 48 -16.47 0.82 26.76
N HIS A 49 -16.96 1.82 26.03
CA HIS A 49 -16.15 2.60 25.11
C HIS A 49 -15.08 3.43 25.84
N LEU A 50 -15.43 4.06 26.96
CA LEU A 50 -14.51 4.79 27.82
C LEU A 50 -13.41 3.87 28.36
N LYS A 51 -13.78 2.71 28.90
CA LYS A 51 -12.83 1.74 29.42
C LYS A 51 -11.81 1.27 28.38
N ILE A 52 -12.24 1.04 27.13
CA ILE A 52 -11.30 0.65 26.06
C ILE A 52 -10.33 1.79 25.69
N LEU A 53 -10.81 3.04 25.68
CA LEU A 53 -9.96 4.20 25.40
C LEU A 53 -8.93 4.43 26.53
N GLU A 54 -9.35 4.24 27.77
CA GLU A 54 -8.48 4.33 28.96
C GLU A 54 -7.43 3.21 28.95
N GLN A 55 -7.84 1.96 28.69
CA GLN A 55 -6.92 0.82 28.57
C GLN A 55 -5.91 1.00 27.43
N ALA A 56 -6.28 1.72 26.37
CA ALA A 56 -5.39 2.07 25.27
C ALA A 56 -4.49 3.28 25.60
N GLY A 57 -4.59 3.86 26.80
CA GLY A 57 -3.82 5.03 27.23
C GLY A 57 -4.17 6.31 26.47
N LEU A 58 -5.31 6.36 25.77
CA LEU A 58 -5.74 7.52 24.96
C LEU A 58 -6.46 8.59 25.79
N ILE A 59 -7.08 8.19 26.89
CA ILE A 59 -7.81 9.08 27.79
C ILE A 59 -7.43 8.78 29.24
N GLU A 60 -7.64 9.77 30.10
CA GLU A 60 -7.55 9.65 31.55
C GLU A 60 -8.94 9.92 32.14
N ILE A 61 -9.41 9.04 33.02
CA ILE A 61 -10.68 9.20 33.75
C ILE A 61 -10.34 9.60 35.19
N GLY A 62 -10.58 10.86 35.54
CA GLY A 62 -10.51 11.35 36.92
C GLY A 62 -11.87 11.25 37.63
N ASP A 63 -11.93 11.72 38.88
CA ASP A 63 -13.11 11.56 39.77
C ASP A 63 -14.43 12.10 39.19
N SER A 64 -14.38 13.07 38.27
CA SER A 64 -15.59 13.60 37.59
C SER A 64 -15.36 14.13 36.17
N LYS A 65 -14.13 14.04 35.67
CA LYS A 65 -13.74 14.60 34.37
C LYS A 65 -12.89 13.61 33.59
N ILE A 66 -13.18 13.52 32.31
CA ILE A 66 -12.49 12.69 31.33
C ILE A 66 -11.75 13.64 30.39
N ARG A 67 -10.50 13.31 30.09
CA ARG A 67 -9.65 14.11 29.22
C ARG A 67 -8.77 13.24 28.35
N LEU A 68 -8.26 13.82 27.26
CA LEU A 68 -7.19 13.18 26.51
C LEU A 68 -5.92 13.12 27.38
N SER A 69 -5.27 11.95 27.39
CA SER A 69 -3.91 11.83 27.94
C SER A 69 -2.93 12.61 27.05
N GLU A 70 -1.70 12.84 27.51
CA GLU A 70 -0.65 13.41 26.65
C GLU A 70 -0.43 12.58 25.38
N PHE A 71 -0.51 11.25 25.49
CA PHE A 71 -0.45 10.35 24.34
C PHE A 71 -1.67 10.51 23.41
N GLY A 72 -2.88 10.65 23.98
CA GLY A 72 -4.11 10.90 23.25
C GLY A 72 -4.13 12.25 22.52
N LYS A 73 -3.59 13.30 23.12
CA LYS A 73 -3.44 14.64 22.49
C LYS A 73 -2.51 14.56 21.29
N ASN A 74 -1.30 14.01 21.47
CA ASN A 74 -0.35 13.80 20.38
C ASN A 74 -0.93 12.93 19.26
N PHE A 75 -1.75 11.93 19.60
CA PHE A 75 -2.46 11.09 18.63
C PHE A 75 -3.49 11.88 17.81
N MET A 76 -4.16 12.86 18.42
CA MET A 76 -5.18 13.70 17.79
C MET A 76 -4.58 14.86 16.98
N GLU A 77 -3.50 15.46 17.47
CA GLU A 77 -2.77 16.56 16.82
C GLU A 77 -2.02 16.12 15.55
N GLY A 78 -1.78 14.81 15.37
CA GLY A 78 -1.34 14.21 14.10
C GLY A 78 -2.35 14.34 12.94
N LYS A 79 -3.43 15.11 13.11
CA LYS A 79 -4.42 15.46 12.08
C LYS A 79 -4.73 16.96 12.07
N ALA A 80 -3.74 17.78 11.69
CA ALA A 80 -4.01 19.15 11.24
C ALA A 80 -2.89 19.68 10.34
N GLU A 81 -2.56 18.97 9.25
CA GLU A 81 -2.01 19.62 8.07
C GLU A 81 -2.71 19.07 6.83
N GLU A 82 -3.56 19.90 6.21
CA GLU A 82 -3.80 19.82 4.77
C GLU A 82 -2.46 20.00 4.05
N PRO A 83 -2.23 19.31 2.92
CA PRO A 83 -0.92 19.22 2.31
C PRO A 83 -0.52 20.59 1.73
N LYS A 84 0.29 21.33 2.48
CA LYS A 84 1.34 22.14 1.86
C LYS A 84 2.38 21.18 1.32
N GLU A 85 2.80 21.41 0.09
CA GLU A 85 3.80 20.66 -0.66
C GLU A 85 5.04 20.38 0.19
N ALA A 86 5.05 19.25 0.89
CA ALA A 86 6.24 18.75 1.55
C ALA A 86 6.91 17.80 0.57
N VAL A 87 7.98 18.27 -0.06
CA VAL A 87 8.96 17.43 -0.75
C VAL A 87 9.27 16.25 0.18
N ALA A 88 8.90 15.05 -0.25
CA ALA A 88 8.99 13.86 0.58
C ALA A 88 10.47 13.53 0.81
N ASP A 89 10.96 13.87 2.01
CA ASP A 89 12.36 13.81 2.39
C ASP A 89 12.79 12.36 2.62
N LEU A 90 13.66 11.85 1.73
CA LEU A 90 14.30 10.54 1.84
C LEU A 90 15.70 10.63 2.48
N SER A 91 16.15 11.81 2.92
CA SER A 91 17.53 12.08 3.34
C SER A 91 18.05 11.19 4.49
N GLY A 92 17.16 10.64 5.32
CA GLY A 92 17.51 9.72 6.41
C GLY A 92 17.48 8.23 6.05
N ALA A 93 17.01 7.87 4.84
CA ALA A 93 16.90 6.48 4.42
C ALA A 93 18.25 5.93 3.94
N LYS A 94 18.52 4.67 4.24
CA LYS A 94 19.73 3.96 3.77
C LYS A 94 19.37 3.00 2.65
N PRO A 95 20.27 2.75 1.68
CA PRO A 95 20.07 1.72 0.67
C PRO A 95 19.71 0.38 1.31
N VAL A 96 18.76 -0.32 0.71
CA VAL A 96 18.28 -1.62 1.16
C VAL A 96 18.90 -2.76 0.38
N GLU A 97 19.01 -3.91 1.04
CA GLU A 97 19.40 -5.19 0.47
C GLU A 97 18.36 -6.26 0.80
N ILE A 98 18.25 -7.28 -0.07
CA ILE A 98 17.40 -8.44 0.19
C ILE A 98 18.22 -9.46 0.98
N THR A 99 17.86 -9.68 2.24
CA THR A 99 18.61 -10.57 3.13
C THR A 99 18.07 -11.99 3.17
N GLU A 100 16.81 -12.18 2.79
CA GLU A 100 16.16 -13.48 2.82
C GLU A 100 15.03 -13.56 1.79
N VAL A 101 14.83 -14.75 1.19
CA VAL A 101 13.69 -15.09 0.34
C VAL A 101 13.24 -16.51 0.67
N ARG A 102 11.97 -16.68 1.05
CA ARG A 102 11.33 -17.96 1.36
C ARG A 102 10.11 -18.16 0.48
N GLN A 103 10.05 -19.31 -0.21
CA GLN A 103 8.87 -19.73 -0.96
C GLN A 103 7.93 -20.56 -0.08
N LEU A 104 6.64 -20.25 -0.13
CA LEU A 104 5.57 -20.96 0.59
C LEU A 104 4.55 -21.54 -0.41
N LEU A 105 4.13 -22.78 -0.16
CA LEU A 105 3.13 -23.54 -0.92
C LEU A 105 1.71 -23.38 -0.35
N PRO A 106 0.68 -23.56 -1.20
CA PRO A 106 0.40 -22.77 -2.40
C PRO A 106 -0.35 -21.47 -2.05
N CYS A 107 -0.51 -20.57 -3.02
CA CYS A 107 -1.29 -19.35 -2.83
C CYS A 107 -2.77 -19.69 -2.53
N ILE A 108 -3.40 -18.96 -1.61
CA ILE A 108 -4.80 -19.20 -1.23
C ILE A 108 -5.75 -18.97 -2.42
N ALA A 109 -5.42 -18.04 -3.31
CA ALA A 109 -6.26 -17.68 -4.45
C ALA A 109 -6.06 -18.59 -5.67
N ASP A 110 -4.90 -19.22 -5.80
CA ASP A 110 -4.57 -20.09 -6.94
C ASP A 110 -3.53 -21.14 -6.49
N SER A 111 -3.91 -22.42 -6.54
CA SER A 111 -3.08 -23.53 -6.09
C SER A 111 -1.84 -23.76 -6.96
N THR A 112 -1.79 -23.20 -8.17
CA THR A 112 -0.65 -23.24 -9.09
C THR A 112 0.35 -22.11 -8.87
N LYS A 113 -0.01 -21.11 -8.05
CA LYS A 113 0.85 -19.98 -7.69
C LYS A 113 1.37 -20.11 -6.27
N PHE A 114 2.40 -19.33 -5.96
CA PHE A 114 3.11 -19.36 -4.68
C PHE A 114 2.94 -18.04 -3.92
N ARG A 115 3.14 -18.12 -2.60
CA ARG A 115 3.37 -16.94 -1.76
C ARG A 115 4.86 -16.90 -1.43
N ILE A 116 5.46 -15.72 -1.53
CA ILE A 116 6.84 -15.48 -1.14
C ILE A 116 6.85 -14.56 0.06
N ILE A 117 7.76 -14.83 1.00
CA ILE A 117 8.13 -13.90 2.07
C ILE A 117 9.62 -13.59 1.89
N ALA A 118 9.96 -12.32 1.88
CA ALA A 118 11.33 -11.84 1.81
C ALA A 118 11.58 -10.77 2.88
N GLN A 119 12.85 -10.49 3.13
CA GLN A 119 13.27 -9.44 4.07
C GLN A 119 14.19 -8.45 3.37
N MET A 120 13.85 -7.17 3.50
CA MET A 120 14.69 -6.02 3.16
C MET A 120 15.37 -5.48 4.42
N ALA A 121 16.65 -5.16 4.33
CA ALA A 121 17.41 -4.52 5.40
C ALA A 121 18.27 -3.36 4.86
N PRO A 122 18.34 -2.22 5.56
CA PRO A 122 17.66 -1.93 6.83
C PRO A 122 16.14 -1.68 6.62
N PRO A 123 15.33 -1.76 7.69
CA PRO A 123 13.91 -1.41 7.62
C PRO A 123 13.69 0.02 7.11
N LEU A 124 12.71 0.21 6.23
CA LEU A 124 12.40 1.51 5.62
C LEU A 124 11.56 2.42 6.52
N GLY A 125 10.76 1.86 7.44
CA GLY A 125 9.94 2.63 8.38
C GLY A 125 9.13 3.75 7.70
N GLY A 126 9.33 4.98 8.18
CA GLY A 126 8.67 6.18 7.65
C GLY A 126 9.09 6.57 6.23
N ALA A 127 10.24 6.10 5.73
CA ALA A 127 10.69 6.35 4.36
C ALA A 127 9.81 5.62 3.33
N LEU A 128 8.97 4.68 3.76
CA LEU A 128 8.15 3.87 2.86
C LEU A 128 7.00 4.65 2.21
N LYS A 129 6.40 5.62 2.92
CA LYS A 129 5.31 6.46 2.38
C LYS A 129 5.79 7.38 1.24
N PRO A 130 6.91 8.12 1.39
CA PRO A 130 7.53 8.84 0.29
C PRO A 130 7.72 8.01 -0.98
N LEU A 131 8.00 6.70 -0.87
CA LEU A 131 8.24 5.84 -2.03
C LEU A 131 6.96 5.47 -2.81
N GLU A 132 5.75 5.76 -2.31
CA GLU A 132 4.49 5.43 -3.00
C GLU A 132 4.44 5.89 -4.47
N PRO A 133 4.80 7.14 -4.81
CA PRO A 133 4.70 7.65 -6.18
C PRO A 133 5.64 6.98 -7.19
N LEU A 134 6.63 6.20 -6.74
CA LEU A 134 7.49 5.41 -7.63
C LEU A 134 6.75 4.28 -8.32
N PHE A 135 5.61 3.87 -7.77
CA PHE A 135 4.87 2.69 -8.21
C PHE A 135 3.51 3.12 -8.76
N PRO A 136 3.26 3.00 -10.08
CA PRO A 136 2.01 3.45 -10.70
C PRO A 136 0.74 2.90 -10.05
N ARG A 137 0.76 1.61 -9.66
CA ARG A 137 -0.30 0.97 -8.89
C ARG A 137 0.10 0.72 -7.44
N GLY A 138 0.84 1.69 -6.88
CA GLY A 138 1.19 1.78 -5.48
C GLY A 138 0.07 2.41 -4.65
N ARG A 139 -0.01 1.99 -3.39
CA ARG A 139 -0.77 2.68 -2.34
C ARG A 139 -0.13 2.42 -1.00
N TYR A 140 0.17 3.48 -0.26
CA TYR A 140 0.55 3.36 1.13
C TYR A 140 -0.67 3.23 2.03
N SER A 141 -0.60 2.31 2.99
CA SER A 141 -1.62 2.13 4.02
C SER A 141 -1.06 2.54 5.39
N GLU A 142 -1.49 3.71 5.86
CA GLU A 142 -1.18 4.20 7.22
C GLU A 142 -1.57 3.19 8.30
N ARG A 143 -2.69 2.47 8.08
CA ARG A 143 -3.24 1.51 9.05
C ARG A 143 -2.29 0.35 9.36
N ILE A 144 -1.55 -0.13 8.37
CA ILE A 144 -0.67 -1.30 8.52
C ILE A 144 0.80 -0.95 8.30
N GLY A 145 1.12 0.33 8.08
CA GLY A 145 2.48 0.81 7.83
C GLY A 145 3.14 0.11 6.65
N ALA A 146 2.40 -0.05 5.55
CA ALA A 146 2.84 -0.84 4.41
C ALA A 146 2.54 -0.18 3.07
N LEU A 147 3.46 -0.34 2.13
CA LEU A 147 3.30 0.02 0.73
C LEU A 147 2.84 -1.22 -0.04
N ILE A 148 1.67 -1.11 -0.64
CA ILE A 148 1.04 -2.16 -1.43
C ILE A 148 1.20 -1.79 -2.89
N ILE A 149 1.78 -2.69 -3.69
CA ILE A 149 2.05 -2.50 -5.10
C ILE A 149 1.42 -3.65 -5.86
N GLN A 150 0.61 -3.31 -6.87
CA GLN A 150 0.09 -4.28 -7.83
C GLN A 150 0.91 -4.21 -9.12
N ARG A 151 1.31 -5.37 -9.66
CA ARG A 151 1.92 -5.49 -11.00
C ARG A 151 1.29 -6.68 -11.71
N GLY A 152 0.39 -6.43 -12.67
CA GLY A 152 -0.47 -7.48 -13.21
C GLY A 152 -1.24 -8.23 -12.11
N ASP A 153 -1.07 -9.55 -12.04
CA ASP A 153 -1.67 -10.43 -11.03
C ASP A 153 -0.87 -10.49 -9.71
N VAL A 154 0.39 -10.04 -9.71
CA VAL A 154 1.26 -10.06 -8.54
C VAL A 154 0.91 -8.92 -7.59
N LEU A 155 0.60 -9.28 -6.34
CA LEU A 155 0.42 -8.33 -5.25
C LEU A 155 1.64 -8.37 -4.34
N ILE A 156 2.28 -7.21 -4.15
CA ILE A 156 3.48 -7.03 -3.34
C ILE A 156 3.13 -6.12 -2.18
N THR A 157 3.47 -6.52 -0.96
CA THR A 157 3.32 -5.70 0.24
C THR A 157 4.68 -5.57 0.90
N ILE A 158 5.19 -4.35 0.98
CA ILE A 158 6.41 -4.00 1.74
C ILE A 158 5.94 -3.39 3.05
N TYR A 159 6.39 -3.93 4.17
CA TYR A 159 6.10 -3.39 5.50
C TYR A 159 7.25 -2.48 5.95
N GLY A 160 6.96 -1.48 6.78
CA GLY A 160 7.99 -0.60 7.35
C GLY A 160 9.09 -1.35 8.12
N THR A 161 8.83 -2.57 8.59
CA THR A 161 9.81 -3.45 9.24
C THR A 161 10.80 -4.10 8.28
N GLY A 162 10.65 -3.87 6.97
CA GLY A 162 11.44 -4.53 5.93
C GLY A 162 10.88 -5.90 5.49
N ASN A 163 9.82 -6.41 6.13
CA ASN A 163 9.16 -7.62 5.64
C ASN A 163 8.53 -7.33 4.27
N VAL A 164 8.67 -8.25 3.32
CA VAL A 164 8.07 -8.17 2.00
C VAL A 164 7.28 -9.44 1.74
N THR A 165 6.01 -9.32 1.37
CA THR A 165 5.19 -10.46 0.97
C THR A 165 4.74 -10.30 -0.46
N MET A 166 4.80 -11.38 -1.23
CA MET A 166 4.33 -11.40 -2.62
C MET A 166 3.38 -12.58 -2.81
N THR A 167 2.25 -12.34 -3.50
CA THR A 167 1.29 -13.39 -3.86
C THR A 167 1.12 -13.48 -5.38
N MET A 168 0.56 -14.59 -5.85
CA MET A 168 0.34 -14.89 -7.28
C MET A 168 1.63 -15.06 -8.11
N ILE A 169 2.75 -15.34 -7.44
CA ILE A 169 4.05 -15.57 -8.07
C ILE A 169 4.16 -16.99 -8.62
N LYS A 170 4.78 -17.18 -9.78
CA LYS A 170 5.00 -18.46 -10.48
C LYS A 170 6.12 -19.29 -9.86
N GLY A 171 7.03 -18.66 -9.13
CA GLY A 171 8.10 -19.34 -8.38
C GLY A 171 9.23 -18.42 -7.95
N GLU A 172 10.24 -18.99 -7.31
CA GLU A 172 11.36 -18.27 -6.71
C GLU A 172 12.16 -17.40 -7.72
N ALA A 173 12.34 -17.86 -8.95
CA ALA A 173 13.10 -17.11 -9.96
C ALA A 173 12.43 -15.77 -10.32
N GLU A 174 11.11 -15.78 -10.56
CA GLU A 174 10.32 -14.57 -10.77
C GLU A 174 10.35 -13.68 -9.52
N ALA A 175 10.27 -14.29 -8.33
CA ALA A 175 10.33 -13.56 -7.07
C ALA A 175 11.63 -12.77 -6.92
N ARG A 176 12.77 -13.41 -7.20
CA ARG A 176 14.09 -12.78 -7.12
C ARG A 176 14.24 -11.64 -8.13
N GLY A 177 13.70 -11.80 -9.34
CA GLY A 177 13.66 -10.73 -10.34
C GLY A 177 12.88 -9.50 -9.85
N VAL A 178 11.65 -9.72 -9.36
CA VAL A 178 10.80 -8.65 -8.82
C VAL A 178 11.47 -7.95 -7.62
N LEU A 179 12.06 -8.71 -6.69
CA LEU A 179 12.75 -8.14 -5.54
C LEU A 179 13.99 -7.32 -5.93
N ALA A 180 14.76 -7.78 -6.92
CA ALA A 180 15.90 -7.03 -7.43
C ALA A 180 15.46 -5.70 -8.06
N GLU A 181 14.42 -5.69 -8.89
CA GLU A 181 13.89 -4.45 -9.46
C GLU A 181 13.37 -3.47 -8.41
N LEU A 182 12.69 -3.99 -7.38
CA LEU A 182 12.23 -3.15 -6.26
C LEU A 182 13.41 -2.53 -5.52
N ARG A 183 14.45 -3.32 -5.23
CA ARG A 183 15.67 -2.84 -4.58
C ARG A 183 16.31 -1.70 -5.39
N GLU A 184 16.51 -1.90 -6.69
CA GLU A 184 17.12 -0.88 -7.55
C GLU A 184 16.29 0.41 -7.58
N LYS A 185 14.97 0.32 -7.81
CA LYS A 185 14.08 1.49 -7.84
C LYS A 185 14.08 2.27 -6.51
N ILE A 186 14.04 1.54 -5.39
CA ILE A 186 14.07 2.15 -4.05
C ILE A 186 15.42 2.83 -3.79
N ASN A 187 16.52 2.14 -4.06
CA ASN A 187 17.86 2.66 -3.81
C ASN A 187 18.21 3.85 -4.70
N GLU A 188 17.73 3.86 -5.95
CA GLU A 188 17.87 5.02 -6.84
C GLU A 188 17.15 6.25 -6.29
N ALA A 189 15.92 6.07 -5.76
CA ALA A 189 15.17 7.16 -5.15
C ALA A 189 15.83 7.66 -3.86
N ILE A 190 16.32 6.75 -3.02
CA ILE A 190 17.07 7.10 -1.80
C ILE A 190 18.35 7.87 -2.17
N ALA A 191 19.11 7.43 -3.18
CA ALA A 191 20.32 8.10 -3.62
C ALA A 191 20.05 9.53 -4.15
N LYS A 192 18.90 9.75 -4.77
CA LYS A 192 18.46 11.09 -5.21
C LYS A 192 17.97 11.96 -4.04
N GLY A 193 17.69 11.38 -2.87
CA GLY A 193 17.24 12.09 -1.67
C GLY A 193 15.81 12.66 -1.76
N VAL A 194 15.13 12.48 -2.89
CA VAL A 194 13.82 13.06 -3.17
C VAL A 194 12.93 11.99 -3.77
N ALA A 195 11.78 11.74 -3.15
CA ALA A 195 10.79 10.90 -3.80
C ALA A 195 10.07 11.67 -4.92
N PRO A 196 9.65 11.00 -6.01
CA PRO A 196 8.93 11.68 -7.09
C PRO A 196 7.69 12.38 -6.55
N ALA A 197 7.35 13.53 -7.15
CA ALA A 197 6.10 14.20 -6.84
C ALA A 197 4.92 13.22 -7.01
N PRO A 198 3.88 13.32 -6.17
CA PRO A 198 2.66 12.53 -6.33
C PRO A 198 2.18 12.61 -7.78
N ARG A 199 2.06 11.45 -8.44
CA ARG A 199 1.55 11.35 -9.81
C ARG A 199 0.08 11.01 -9.77
N GLU A 200 -0.68 11.57 -10.70
CA GLU A 200 -2.05 11.13 -10.93
C GLU A 200 -2.04 9.66 -11.37
N LYS A 201 -2.96 8.86 -10.82
CA LYS A 201 -3.03 7.42 -11.14
C LYS A 201 -3.51 7.26 -12.58
N VAL A 202 -2.56 6.99 -13.47
CA VAL A 202 -2.86 6.70 -14.88
C VAL A 202 -3.67 5.41 -14.92
N ARG A 203 -4.85 5.49 -15.53
CA ARG A 203 -5.71 4.34 -15.77
C ARG A 203 -5.62 4.01 -17.26
N VAL A 204 -5.08 2.83 -17.58
CA VAL A 204 -5.01 2.35 -18.95
C VAL A 204 -6.32 1.66 -19.30
N GLU A 205 -6.97 2.13 -20.37
CA GLU A 205 -8.20 1.53 -20.89
C GLU A 205 -7.90 0.48 -21.97
N PRO A 206 -8.75 -0.55 -22.17
CA PRO A 206 -8.50 -1.60 -23.17
C PRO A 206 -8.30 -1.05 -24.58
N MET A 207 -9.03 0.02 -24.89
CA MET A 207 -8.95 0.69 -26.19
C MET A 207 -7.59 1.34 -26.44
N GLU A 208 -6.89 1.80 -25.40
CA GLU A 208 -5.55 2.38 -25.53
C GLU A 208 -4.53 1.31 -25.91
N ILE A 209 -4.64 0.12 -25.33
CA ILE A 209 -3.83 -1.05 -25.69
C ILE A 209 -4.17 -1.50 -27.12
N TYR A 210 -5.46 -1.67 -27.41
CA TYR A 210 -5.94 -2.19 -28.70
C TYR A 210 -5.42 -1.39 -29.90
N LYS A 211 -5.34 -0.06 -29.79
CA LYS A 211 -4.81 0.83 -30.84
C LYS A 211 -3.41 0.47 -31.31
N TYR A 212 -2.57 -0.08 -30.43
CA TYR A 212 -1.19 -0.45 -30.75
C TYR A 212 -1.03 -1.95 -31.05
N LEU A 213 -2.06 -2.77 -30.84
CA LEU A 213 -2.01 -4.16 -31.28
C LEU A 213 -2.00 -4.25 -32.82
N PRO A 214 -1.59 -5.40 -33.38
CA PRO A 214 -1.63 -5.65 -34.82
C PRO A 214 -3.04 -5.56 -35.44
N GLN A 215 -4.10 -5.70 -34.65
CA GLN A 215 -5.51 -5.67 -35.07
C GLN A 215 -5.83 -6.65 -36.21
N THR A 216 -5.13 -7.79 -36.26
CA THR A 216 -5.33 -8.83 -37.27
C THR A 216 -6.28 -9.93 -36.83
N ASP A 217 -6.67 -9.95 -35.55
CA ASP A 217 -7.48 -11.01 -34.93
C ASP A 217 -7.01 -12.44 -35.24
N CYS A 218 -5.70 -12.63 -35.38
CA CYS A 218 -5.09 -13.89 -35.85
C CYS A 218 -5.30 -15.11 -34.93
N GLY A 219 -5.65 -14.91 -33.66
CA GLY A 219 -5.83 -16.00 -32.69
C GLY A 219 -4.55 -16.72 -32.24
N GLU A 220 -3.35 -16.29 -32.67
CA GLU A 220 -2.08 -16.96 -32.36
C GLU A 220 -1.70 -16.98 -30.87
N CYS A 221 -2.31 -16.08 -30.08
CA CYS A 221 -2.19 -15.99 -28.62
C CYS A 221 -3.28 -16.78 -27.87
N GLY A 222 -4.23 -17.40 -28.57
CA GLY A 222 -5.35 -18.15 -27.98
C GLY A 222 -6.60 -17.30 -27.65
N GLU A 223 -6.58 -16.00 -27.92
CA GLU A 223 -7.73 -15.11 -27.70
C GLU A 223 -8.63 -14.99 -28.93
N GLN A 224 -9.92 -14.71 -28.71
CA GLN A 224 -10.92 -14.58 -29.78
C GLN A 224 -10.71 -13.37 -30.70
N SER A 225 -10.12 -12.29 -30.17
CA SER A 225 -9.78 -11.08 -30.93
C SER A 225 -8.64 -10.33 -30.26
N CYS A 226 -8.00 -9.41 -30.99
CA CYS A 226 -7.03 -8.46 -30.44
C CYS A 226 -7.66 -7.59 -29.35
N TYR A 227 -8.96 -7.26 -29.44
CA TYR A 227 -9.64 -6.50 -28.39
C TYR A 227 -9.82 -7.33 -27.11
N THR A 228 -10.16 -8.62 -27.24
CA THR A 228 -10.22 -9.55 -26.10
C THR A 228 -8.83 -9.67 -25.45
N PHE A 229 -7.78 -9.81 -26.24
CA PHE A 229 -6.40 -9.79 -25.73
C PHE A 229 -6.08 -8.49 -24.97
N ALA A 230 -6.49 -7.34 -25.48
CA ALA A 230 -6.29 -6.05 -24.81
C ALA A 230 -7.00 -5.98 -23.44
N ILE A 231 -8.24 -6.46 -23.35
CA ILE A 231 -8.98 -6.52 -22.07
C ILE A 231 -8.25 -7.39 -21.05
N ARG A 232 -7.84 -8.60 -21.46
CA ARG A 232 -7.15 -9.54 -20.58
C ARG A 232 -5.75 -9.06 -20.19
N LEU A 233 -5.04 -8.40 -21.11
CA LEU A 233 -3.74 -7.79 -20.84
C LEU A 233 -3.88 -6.68 -19.80
N MET A 234 -4.90 -5.80 -19.94
CA MET A 234 -5.24 -4.79 -18.94
C MET A 234 -5.68 -5.38 -17.59
N ALA A 235 -6.28 -6.57 -17.59
CA ALA A 235 -6.59 -7.28 -16.34
C ALA A 235 -5.37 -7.96 -15.70
N GLY A 236 -4.21 -7.99 -16.38
CA GLY A 236 -3.01 -8.69 -15.93
C GLY A 236 -3.10 -10.22 -16.08
N GLU A 237 -4.09 -10.74 -16.80
CA GLU A 237 -4.34 -12.19 -16.96
C GLU A 237 -3.46 -12.83 -18.02
N VAL A 238 -2.98 -12.04 -19.00
CA VAL A 238 -2.09 -12.48 -20.08
C VAL A 238 -0.89 -11.54 -20.18
N SER A 239 0.25 -12.04 -20.65
CA SER A 239 1.43 -11.22 -20.88
C SER A 239 1.50 -10.71 -22.32
N LEU A 240 2.13 -9.54 -22.51
CA LEU A 240 2.33 -8.93 -23.83
C LEU A 240 3.07 -9.87 -24.80
N ASP A 241 4.00 -10.68 -24.29
CA ASP A 241 4.83 -11.59 -25.09
C ASP A 241 4.06 -12.74 -25.77
N LEU A 242 2.80 -12.99 -25.37
CA LEU A 242 1.91 -13.95 -26.02
C LEU A 242 1.44 -13.47 -27.40
N CYS A 243 1.44 -12.16 -27.67
CA CYS A 243 1.12 -11.64 -28.99
C CYS A 243 2.34 -11.81 -29.92
N LYS A 244 2.43 -12.98 -30.56
CA LYS A 244 3.55 -13.33 -31.46
C LYS A 244 3.76 -12.33 -32.59
N PRO A 245 2.73 -11.76 -33.26
CA PRO A 245 2.96 -10.82 -34.34
C PRO A 245 3.71 -9.55 -33.92
N LEU A 246 3.61 -9.10 -32.66
CA LEU A 246 4.37 -7.94 -32.15
C LEU A 246 5.90 -8.14 -32.15
N ARG A 247 6.38 -9.36 -32.40
CA ARG A 247 7.82 -9.63 -32.55
C ARG A 247 8.36 -9.22 -33.93
N ASP A 248 7.48 -9.04 -34.91
CA ASP A 248 7.85 -8.55 -36.23
C ASP A 248 8.39 -7.11 -36.10
N SER A 249 9.52 -6.86 -36.77
CA SER A 249 10.18 -5.56 -36.86
C SER A 249 9.23 -4.41 -37.23
N LYS A 250 8.19 -4.66 -38.03
CA LYS A 250 7.21 -3.64 -38.43
C LYS A 250 6.38 -3.10 -37.27
N TYR A 251 6.25 -3.85 -36.17
CA TYR A 251 5.51 -3.44 -34.97
C TYR A 251 6.44 -3.02 -33.81
N ARG A 252 7.73 -2.79 -34.07
CA ARG A 252 8.69 -2.44 -33.01
C ARG A 252 8.24 -1.26 -32.15
N GLN A 253 7.85 -0.15 -32.79
CA GLN A 253 7.39 1.05 -32.08
C GLN A 253 6.11 0.79 -31.28
N ASN A 254 5.17 0.03 -31.86
CA ASN A 254 3.95 -0.36 -31.16
C ASN A 254 4.25 -1.19 -29.92
N ARG A 255 5.19 -2.14 -30.02
CA ARG A 255 5.61 -2.97 -28.89
C ARG A 255 6.26 -2.14 -27.79
N GLU A 256 7.14 -1.20 -28.14
CA GLU A 256 7.75 -0.28 -27.17
C GLU A 256 6.68 0.56 -26.45
N HIS A 257 5.69 1.08 -27.18
CA HIS A 257 4.59 1.83 -26.59
C HIS A 257 3.74 0.95 -25.64
N LEU A 258 3.42 -0.28 -26.06
CA LEU A 258 2.70 -1.25 -25.25
C LEU A 258 3.47 -1.64 -23.98
N GLN A 259 4.79 -1.76 -24.05
CA GLN A 259 5.64 -2.00 -22.88
C GLN A 259 5.50 -0.88 -21.84
N VAL A 260 5.46 0.38 -22.29
CA VAL A 260 5.22 1.51 -21.39
C VAL A 260 3.83 1.47 -20.78
N LEU A 261 2.79 1.16 -21.57
CA LEU A 261 1.42 1.06 -21.04
C LEU A 261 1.28 -0.04 -19.99
N VAL A 262 1.92 -1.19 -20.19
CA VAL A 262 1.88 -2.33 -19.25
C VAL A 262 2.51 -2.01 -17.90
N GLU A 263 3.43 -1.05 -17.80
CA GLU A 263 3.96 -0.59 -16.49
C GLU A 263 2.88 0.07 -15.59
N TYR A 264 1.75 0.49 -16.18
CA TYR A 264 0.63 1.11 -15.47
C TYR A 264 -0.51 0.12 -15.15
N ILE A 265 -0.33 -1.17 -15.47
CA ILE A 265 -1.33 -2.24 -15.37
C ILE A 265 -1.00 -3.21 -14.24
#